data_AF-A0AAV5S967-F1
#
_entry.id   AF-A0AAV5S967-F1
#
_cell.length_a   1.000
_cell.length_b   1.000
_cell.length_c   1.000
_cell.angle_alpha   90.00
_cell.angle_beta   90.00
_cell.angle_gamma   90.00
#
_symmetry.space_group_name_H-M   'P 1'
#
loop_
_entity.id
_entity.type
_entity.pdbx_description
1 polymer ?
#
loop_
_entity_poly.entity_id
_entity_poly.type
_entity_poly.pdbx_seq_one_letter_code
_entity_poly.pdbx_strand_id
1 'polypeptide(L)'
;KTYPNHYTLATGLNPGAHGIVENKFTAANGADFNQTIGSFYGGEPIWNTAVKNGKTSKVYMWLGSYDAIDGVEASFHFEKYD
;
A
#
# COMPACT_ATOMS: atom_id res chain seq x y z
N LYS A 1 5.91 13.52 4.30
CA LYS A 1 4.79 12.93 5.08
C LYS A 1 5.01 11.43 5.17
N THR A 2 4.50 10.76 6.21
CA THR A 2 4.82 9.34 6.44
C THR A 2 4.28 8.44 5.34
N TYR A 3 2.98 8.45 5.07
CA TYR A 3 2.31 7.49 4.19
C TYR A 3 2.75 7.60 2.72
N PRO A 4 2.74 8.80 2.09
CA PRO A 4 3.21 8.93 0.71
C PRO A 4 4.66 8.47 0.55
N ASN A 5 5.55 8.85 1.48
CA ASN A 5 6.96 8.50 1.38
C ASN A 5 7.20 7.00 1.57
N HIS A 6 6.53 6.35 2.52
CA HIS A 6 6.66 4.90 2.73
C HIS A 6 6.16 4.11 1.50
N TYR A 7 5.07 4.56 0.89
CA TYR A 7 4.50 3.88 -0.26
C TYR A 7 5.31 4.14 -1.53
N THR A 8 5.90 5.34 -1.69
CA THR A 8 6.92 5.62 -2.72
C THR A 8 8.10 4.66 -2.58
N LEU A 9 8.62 4.41 -1.37
CA LEU A 9 9.73 3.47 -1.16
C LEU A 9 9.36 2.03 -1.52
N ALA A 10 8.11 1.62 -1.28
CA ALA A 10 7.65 0.27 -1.61
C ALA A 10 7.45 0.05 -3.11
N THR A 11 7.06 1.09 -3.85
CA THR A 11 6.60 0.98 -5.26
C THR A 11 7.57 1.60 -6.28
N GLY A 12 8.46 2.49 -5.85
CA GLY A 12 9.29 3.31 -6.73
C GLY A 12 8.53 4.43 -7.46
N LEU A 13 7.24 4.62 -7.17
CA LEU A 13 6.38 5.60 -7.83
C LEU A 13 6.27 6.89 -7.01
N ASN A 14 6.01 8.01 -7.67
CA ASN A 14 5.70 9.26 -6.97
C ASN A 14 4.25 9.22 -6.39
N PRO A 15 3.91 10.12 -5.45
CA PRO A 15 2.59 10.15 -4.83
C PRO A 15 1.39 10.25 -5.78
N GLY A 16 1.53 11.00 -6.87
CA GLY A 16 0.48 11.15 -7.87
C GLY A 16 0.23 9.87 -8.68
N ALA A 17 1.26 9.04 -8.88
CA ALA A 17 1.16 7.80 -9.64
C ALA A 17 0.65 6.63 -8.78
N HIS A 18 1.00 6.56 -7.50
CA HIS A 18 0.58 5.48 -6.61
C HIS A 18 -0.67 5.79 -5.76
N GLY A 19 -1.25 6.99 -5.90
CA GLY A 19 -2.53 7.37 -5.28
C GLY A 19 -2.46 7.86 -3.83
N ILE A 20 -1.47 7.43 -3.04
CA ILE A 20 -1.28 7.88 -1.65
C ILE A 20 -0.61 9.27 -1.58
N VAL A 21 -1.40 10.35 -1.62
CA VAL A 21 -0.89 11.73 -1.73
C VAL A 21 -0.63 12.44 -0.39
N GLU A 22 -1.30 12.01 0.68
CA GLU A 22 -1.18 12.58 2.02
C GLU A 22 -1.51 11.51 3.08
N ASN A 23 -1.20 11.74 4.35
CA ASN A 23 -1.58 10.81 5.43
C ASN A 23 -3.10 10.73 5.63
N LYS A 24 -3.84 11.79 5.27
CA LYS A 24 -5.30 11.89 5.33
C LYS A 24 -5.78 12.75 4.17
N PHE A 25 -6.73 12.26 3.39
CA PHE A 25 -7.35 13.01 2.29
C PHE A 25 -8.73 12.45 1.95
N THR A 26 -9.52 13.24 1.24
CA THR A 26 -10.79 12.83 0.64
C THR A 26 -10.62 12.91 -0.86
N ALA A 27 -10.97 11.84 -1.57
CA ALA A 27 -10.92 11.79 -3.01
C ALA A 27 -12.04 12.61 -3.65
N ALA A 28 -11.91 12.91 -4.94
CA ALA A 28 -12.89 13.72 -5.68
C ALA A 28 -14.30 13.10 -5.71
N ASN A 29 -14.40 11.78 -5.58
CA ASN A 29 -15.68 11.04 -5.48
C ASN A 29 -16.26 11.01 -4.05
N GLY A 30 -15.65 11.73 -3.10
CA GLY A 30 -16.08 11.79 -1.70
C GLY A 30 -15.57 10.66 -0.81
N ALA A 31 -14.80 9.69 -1.33
CA ALA A 31 -14.25 8.61 -0.53
C ALA A 31 -13.15 9.13 0.41
N ASP A 32 -13.28 8.85 1.71
CA ASP A 32 -12.27 9.15 2.71
C ASP A 32 -11.20 8.06 2.71
N PHE A 33 -9.94 8.48 2.57
CA PHE A 33 -8.79 7.59 2.65
C PHE A 33 -8.84 6.70 3.89
N ASN A 34 -9.10 7.25 5.08
CA ASN A 34 -9.07 6.47 6.33
C ASN A 34 -10.15 5.39 6.41
N GLN A 35 -11.25 5.53 5.65
CA GLN A 35 -12.36 4.58 5.65
C GLN A 35 -12.18 3.49 4.58
N THR A 36 -11.46 3.77 3.50
CA THR A 36 -11.33 2.89 2.33
C THR A 36 -9.89 2.78 1.83
N ILE A 37 -8.93 2.76 2.76
CA ILE A 37 -7.47 2.79 2.51
C ILE A 37 -7.06 1.83 1.38
N GLY A 38 -7.53 0.58 1.44
CA GLY A 38 -7.18 -0.46 0.47
C GLY A 38 -7.52 -0.11 -0.98
N SER A 39 -8.58 0.68 -1.23
CA SER A 39 -9.01 1.07 -2.57
C SER A 39 -8.13 2.17 -3.21
N PHE A 40 -7.24 2.79 -2.43
CA PHE A 40 -6.37 3.88 -2.90
C PHE A 40 -4.97 3.43 -3.29
N TYR A 41 -4.60 2.19 -3.01
CA TYR A 41 -3.28 1.66 -3.33
C TYR A 41 -3.17 1.40 -4.84
N GLY A 42 -2.40 2.26 -5.52
CA GLY A 42 -1.97 2.03 -6.90
C GLY A 42 -0.55 1.47 -6.97
N GLY A 43 -0.18 0.96 -8.15
CA GLY A 43 1.15 0.43 -8.42
C GLY A 43 1.44 -0.90 -7.72
N GLU A 44 2.64 -1.42 -7.93
CA GLU A 44 3.05 -2.71 -7.37
C GLU A 44 4.09 -2.52 -6.27
N PRO A 45 3.77 -2.81 -5.00
CA PRO A 45 4.76 -2.78 -3.94
C PRO A 45 5.70 -4.00 -4.01
N ILE A 46 6.92 -3.83 -3.51
CA ILE A 46 8.00 -4.82 -3.59
C ILE A 46 7.63 -6.21 -3.05
N TRP A 47 6.74 -6.28 -2.05
CA TRP A 47 6.27 -7.57 -1.53
C TRP A 47 5.40 -8.33 -2.53
N ASN A 48 4.60 -7.64 -3.33
CA ASN A 48 3.82 -8.25 -4.41
C ASN A 48 4.74 -8.73 -5.53
N THR A 49 5.74 -7.92 -5.90
CA THR A 49 6.76 -8.32 -6.87
C THR A 49 7.47 -9.60 -6.44
N ALA A 50 7.85 -9.70 -5.16
CA ALA A 50 8.49 -10.90 -4.61
C ALA A 50 7.59 -12.13 -4.74
N VAL A 51 6.32 -12.03 -4.32
CA VAL A 51 5.35 -13.14 -4.37
C VAL A 51 5.07 -13.58 -5.82
N LYS A 52 4.85 -12.64 -6.74
CA LYS A 52 4.66 -12.92 -8.18
C LYS A 52 5.85 -13.66 -8.79
N ASN A 53 7.05 -13.44 -8.27
CA ASN A 53 8.29 -14.10 -8.71
C ASN A 53 8.65 -15.33 -7.88
N GLY A 54 7.67 -15.93 -7.19
CA GLY A 54 7.84 -17.18 -6.45
C GLY A 54 8.73 -17.06 -5.21
N LYS A 55 8.87 -15.85 -4.64
CA LYS A 55 9.61 -15.60 -3.39
C LYS A 55 8.64 -15.36 -2.24
N THR A 56 9.01 -15.84 -1.06
CA THR A 56 8.29 -15.53 0.17
C THR A 56 8.55 -14.08 0.58
N SER A 57 7.49 -13.33 0.90
CA SER A 57 7.60 -11.99 1.47
C SER A 57 6.97 -11.94 2.87
N LYS A 58 7.71 -11.40 3.83
CA LYS A 58 7.24 -11.14 5.21
C LYS A 58 7.34 -9.65 5.49
N VAL A 59 6.23 -9.01 5.79
CA VAL A 59 6.18 -7.55 6.00
C VAL A 59 5.61 -7.24 7.37
N TYR A 60 6.23 -6.31 8.09
CA TYR A 60 5.85 -5.95 9.46
C TYR A 60 5.62 -4.43 9.52
N MET A 61 4.40 -4.01 9.87
CA MET A 61 4.04 -2.60 10.09
C MET A 61 4.32 -1.67 8.90
N TRP A 62 4.13 -2.14 7.66
CA TRP A 62 4.27 -1.29 6.47
C TRP A 62 2.92 -0.91 5.89
N LEU A 63 2.78 0.35 5.46
CA LEU A 63 1.55 0.83 4.84
C LEU A 63 1.21 0.02 3.58
N GLY A 64 0.01 -0.57 3.55
CA GLY A 64 -0.50 -1.37 2.42
C GLY A 64 -0.06 -2.83 2.44
N SER A 65 0.71 -3.29 3.44
CA SER A 65 1.08 -4.70 3.51
C SER A 65 -0.04 -5.65 3.94
N TYR A 66 -1.15 -5.10 4.44
CA TYR A 66 -2.32 -5.83 4.97
C TYR A 66 -3.45 -5.99 3.97
N ASP A 67 -3.35 -5.32 2.82
CA ASP A 67 -4.37 -5.31 1.79
C ASP A 67 -3.85 -6.07 0.57
N ALA A 68 -4.73 -6.80 -0.09
CA ALA A 68 -4.44 -7.36 -1.41
C ALA A 68 -4.46 -6.21 -2.43
N ILE A 69 -3.29 -5.90 -2.98
CA ILE A 69 -3.10 -4.85 -3.99
C ILE A 69 -3.00 -5.55 -5.35
N ASP A 70 -3.91 -5.24 -6.27
CA ASP A 70 -4.06 -5.94 -7.54
C ASP A 70 -4.19 -7.48 -7.38
N GLY A 71 -4.89 -7.91 -6.33
CA GLY A 71 -5.14 -9.33 -6.04
C GLY A 71 -3.92 -10.10 -5.51
N VAL A 72 -2.83 -9.42 -5.18
CA VAL A 72 -1.64 -10.02 -4.57
C VAL A 72 -1.37 -9.38 -3.21
N GLU A 73 -0.99 -10.22 -2.25
CA GLU A 73 -0.62 -9.83 -0.90
C GLU A 73 0.77 -10.39 -0.53
N ALA A 74 1.37 -9.85 0.54
CA ALA A 74 2.56 -10.45 1.12
C ALA A 74 2.26 -11.85 1.67
N SER A 75 3.21 -12.79 1.58
CA SER A 75 3.03 -14.15 2.09
C SER A 75 2.73 -14.17 3.60
N PHE A 76 3.27 -13.20 4.34
CA PHE A 76 2.93 -12.96 5.74
C PHE A 76 2.95 -11.46 6.02
N HIS A 77 1.96 -10.97 6.74
CA HIS A 77 1.91 -9.60 7.25
C HIS A 77 1.50 -9.62 8.73
N PHE A 78 2.12 -8.76 9.54
CA PHE A 78 1.89 -8.73 11.00
C PHE A 78 1.38 -7.38 11.47
N GLU A 79 0.21 -7.45 12.12
CA GLU A 79 -0.63 -6.44 12.77
C GLU A 79 -0.89 -5.10 12.08
N LYS A 80 -2.18 -4.85 11.83
CA LYS A 80 -2.77 -3.51 11.76
C LYS A 80 -2.55 -2.85 13.14
N TYR A 81 -2.25 -1.55 13.18
CA TYR A 81 -2.37 -0.79 14.43
C TYR A 81 -3.78 -1.03 15.00
N ASP A 82 -3.88 -1.57 16.22
CA ASP A 82 -5.08 -1.47 17.06
C ASP A 82 -5.39 -0.01 17.39
#